data_AF-A0A7J9LY54-F1
#
_entry.id   AF-A0A7J9LY54-F1
#
_cell.length_a   1.000
_cell.length_b   1.000
_cell.length_c   1.000
_cell.angle_alpha   90.00
_cell.angle_beta   90.00
_cell.angle_gamma   90.00
#
_symmetry.space_group_name_H-M   'P 1'
#
loop_
_entity.id
_entity.type
_entity.pdbx_description
1 polymer ?
#
loop_
_entity_poly.entity_id
_entity_poly.type
_entity_poly.pdbx_seq_one_letter_code
_entity_poly.pdbx_strand_id
1 'polypeptide(L)'
;CFVVEADTCKPSGKLKGKKPPPGKCNQENDSDCCIEGKFYTTYKCSPPVSSHTKAKLTINSFEPGGDGGGRSECDNHYHSDDDPVVALSTGWFNHKKRCLKYINIHGNGKSVKAKVVDECDSTMGCDSVHDYQPPCPNNIVDASKAVWKALGVPKDDWGEMDIYWSDTD
;
A
#
# COMPACT_ATOMS: atom_id res chain seq x y z
N CYS A 1 25.56 -12.66 24.72
CA CYS A 1 24.26 -12.54 24.05
C CYS A 1 23.89 -11.08 23.95
N PHE A 2 24.13 -10.43 22.80
CA PHE A 2 23.54 -9.12 22.55
C PHE A 2 22.09 -9.37 22.14
N VAL A 3 21.16 -9.08 23.04
CA VAL A 3 19.76 -8.89 22.65
C VAL A 3 19.76 -7.55 21.94
N VAL A 4 19.87 -7.58 20.62
CA VAL A 4 19.47 -6.41 19.81
C VAL A 4 17.96 -6.34 20.02
N GLU A 5 17.50 -5.40 20.84
CA GLU A 5 16.10 -4.97 20.75
C GLU A 5 15.91 -4.54 19.30
N ALA A 6 15.28 -5.40 18.49
CA ALA A 6 14.86 -5.02 17.16
C ALA A 6 13.94 -3.82 17.38
N ASP A 7 14.41 -2.63 16.99
CA ASP A 7 13.66 -1.38 17.17
C ASP A 7 12.27 -1.60 16.59
N THR A 8 11.30 -1.77 17.49
CA THR A 8 9.92 -2.02 17.11
C THR A 8 9.45 -0.77 16.41
N CYS A 9 8.94 -0.89 15.19
CA CYS A 9 8.49 0.28 14.43
C CYS A 9 7.42 1.05 15.23
N LYS A 10 7.70 2.32 15.54
CA LYS A 10 6.80 3.21 16.29
C LYS A 10 6.18 4.24 15.34
N PRO A 11 4.97 4.73 15.66
CA PRO A 11 4.39 5.89 14.98
C PRO A 11 5.36 7.07 14.93
N SER A 12 5.48 7.71 13.77
CA SER A 12 6.28 8.93 13.60
C SER A 12 5.53 10.20 14.00
N GLY A 13 4.20 10.17 14.03
CA GLY A 13 3.39 11.34 14.34
C GLY A 13 1.90 11.11 14.13
N LYS A 14 1.17 12.23 14.06
CA LYS A 14 -0.25 12.27 13.74
C LYS A 14 -0.52 13.38 12.74
N LEU A 15 -1.41 13.09 11.79
CA LEU A 15 -1.88 14.01 10.77
C LEU A 15 -3.34 14.35 11.07
N LYS A 16 -3.68 15.64 11.08
CA LYS A 16 -5.06 16.10 11.26
C LYS A 16 -5.77 16.09 9.91
N GLY A 17 -6.84 15.32 9.80
CA GLY A 17 -7.68 15.21 8.62
C GLY A 17 -8.31 16.54 8.23
N LYS A 18 -8.36 16.78 6.92
CA LYS A 18 -9.02 17.92 6.29
C LYS A 18 -10.19 17.43 5.48
N LYS A 19 -11.26 18.23 5.43
CA LYS A 19 -12.41 17.93 4.59
C LYS A 19 -12.00 17.99 3.10
N PRO A 20 -12.26 16.95 2.29
CA PRO A 20 -12.08 17.03 0.85
C PRO A 20 -12.99 18.11 0.24
N PRO A 21 -12.51 18.91 -0.72
CA PRO A 21 -13.35 19.76 -1.56
C PRO A 21 -14.42 18.95 -2.31
N PRO A 22 -15.53 19.57 -2.75
CA PRO A 22 -16.52 18.89 -3.59
C PRO A 22 -15.89 18.29 -4.85
N GLY A 23 -16.16 17.02 -5.13
CA GLY A 23 -15.61 16.29 -6.29
C GLY A 23 -14.16 15.82 -6.12
N LYS A 24 -13.65 15.79 -4.88
CA LYS A 24 -12.35 15.20 -4.51
C LYS A 24 -12.54 14.03 -3.55
N CYS A 25 -11.54 13.15 -3.48
CA CYS A 25 -11.59 11.82 -2.88
C CYS A 25 -12.43 10.83 -3.68
N ASN A 26 -11.73 10.06 -4.53
CA ASN A 26 -12.26 8.88 -5.18
C ASN A 26 -12.58 7.81 -4.13
N GLN A 27 -13.77 7.23 -4.23
CA GLN A 27 -14.27 6.17 -3.34
C GLN A 27 -14.38 4.83 -4.06
N GLU A 28 -13.74 4.67 -5.23
CA GLU A 28 -13.56 3.36 -5.85
C GLU A 28 -12.85 2.41 -4.88
N ASN A 29 -13.10 1.10 -4.98
CA ASN A 29 -12.51 0.06 -4.13
C ASN A 29 -12.67 0.31 -2.60
N ASP A 30 -13.74 0.99 -2.19
CA ASP A 30 -14.02 1.34 -0.80
C ASP A 30 -12.95 2.25 -0.15
N SER A 31 -12.26 3.08 -0.95
CA SER A 31 -11.30 4.06 -0.43
C SER A 31 -11.96 5.05 0.54
N ASP A 32 -11.35 5.19 1.71
CA ASP A 32 -11.80 6.10 2.77
C ASP A 32 -11.36 7.55 2.48
N CYS A 33 -12.25 8.51 2.74
CA CYS A 33 -11.91 9.93 2.72
C CYS A 33 -11.53 10.44 4.11
N CYS A 34 -10.61 11.40 4.16
CA CYS A 34 -10.26 12.04 5.41
C CYS A 34 -11.43 12.81 6.03
N ILE A 35 -11.61 12.60 7.34
CA ILE A 35 -12.63 13.26 8.14
C ILE A 35 -12.01 14.49 8.79
N GLU A 36 -12.67 15.63 8.64
CA GLU A 36 -12.24 16.89 9.23
C GLU A 36 -12.08 16.77 10.75
N GLY A 37 -10.89 17.13 11.25
CA GLY A 37 -10.60 17.12 12.68
C GLY A 37 -10.23 15.75 13.27
N LYS A 38 -10.40 14.64 12.54
CA LYS A 38 -9.90 13.32 12.96
C LYS A 38 -8.37 13.29 12.87
N PHE A 39 -7.71 12.63 13.81
CA PHE A 39 -6.26 12.42 13.76
C PHE A 39 -5.95 11.03 13.22
N TYR A 40 -5.09 10.97 12.21
CA TYR A 40 -4.58 9.77 11.59
C TYR A 40 -3.13 9.56 12.00
N THR A 41 -2.75 8.33 12.30
CA THR A 41 -1.37 8.01 12.70
C THR A 41 -0.47 7.93 11.47
N THR A 42 0.74 8.49 11.55
CA THR A 42 1.72 8.40 10.47
C THR A 42 2.91 7.54 10.90
N TYR A 43 3.57 6.92 9.92
CA TYR A 43 4.71 6.06 10.11
C TYR A 43 5.81 6.39 9.10
N LYS A 44 7.07 6.28 9.53
CA LYS A 44 8.27 6.32 8.66
C LYS A 44 8.95 4.97 8.54
N CYS A 45 8.41 3.97 9.21
CA CYS A 45 8.94 2.62 9.30
C CYS A 45 7.81 1.63 9.07
N SER A 46 8.18 0.39 8.76
CA SER A 46 7.29 -0.75 8.62
C SER A 46 7.81 -1.90 9.49
N PRO A 47 7.00 -2.94 9.77
CA PRO A 47 7.48 -4.13 10.46
C PRO A 47 8.71 -4.74 9.78
N PRO A 48 9.57 -5.48 10.51
CA PRO A 48 10.78 -6.09 9.95
C PRO A 48 10.47 -7.01 8.76
N VAL A 49 11.28 -6.88 7.70
CA VAL A 49 11.19 -7.76 6.52
C VAL A 49 11.91 -9.07 6.80
N SER A 50 11.28 -10.18 6.44
CA SER A 50 11.82 -11.54 6.50
C SER A 50 11.45 -12.33 5.23
N SER A 51 11.83 -13.60 5.16
CA SER A 51 11.38 -14.53 4.11
C SER A 51 9.88 -14.85 4.17
N HIS A 52 9.18 -14.39 5.22
CA HIS A 52 7.75 -14.59 5.43
C HIS A 52 7.14 -13.37 6.14
N THR A 53 7.25 -12.21 5.50
CA THR A 53 6.81 -10.93 6.09
C THR A 53 5.30 -10.87 6.11
N LYS A 54 4.68 -10.81 7.30
CA LYS A 54 3.23 -10.65 7.43
C LYS A 54 2.80 -9.24 6.99
N ALA A 55 1.78 -9.16 6.13
CA ALA A 55 1.21 -7.91 5.66
C ALA A 55 -0.32 -8.02 5.51
N LYS A 56 -0.95 -6.87 5.27
CA LYS A 56 -2.31 -6.79 4.76
C LYS A 56 -2.24 -6.42 3.29
N LEU A 57 -2.94 -7.20 2.48
CA LEU A 57 -3.16 -6.92 1.07
C LEU A 57 -4.39 -6.04 0.95
N THR A 58 -4.26 -4.88 0.31
CA THR A 58 -5.39 -4.04 -0.08
C THR A 58 -5.52 -4.02 -1.60
N ILE A 59 -6.65 -3.53 -2.09
CA ILE A 59 -6.91 -3.38 -3.52
C ILE A 59 -6.77 -1.91 -3.92
N ASN A 60 -6.06 -1.68 -5.02
CA ASN A 60 -5.88 -0.36 -5.61
C ASN A 60 -5.80 -0.45 -7.13
N SER A 61 -6.28 0.59 -7.82
CA SER A 61 -6.10 0.79 -9.24
C SER A 61 -4.95 1.75 -9.51
N PHE A 62 -4.02 1.32 -10.36
CA PHE A 62 -2.87 2.10 -10.82
C PHE A 62 -3.12 2.74 -12.20
N GLU A 63 -4.37 2.70 -12.68
CA GLU A 63 -4.78 3.26 -13.96
C GLU A 63 -5.07 4.76 -13.88
N PRO A 64 -5.04 5.47 -15.03
CA PRO A 64 -5.45 6.88 -15.07
C PRO A 64 -6.90 7.03 -14.62
N GLY A 65 -7.13 7.80 -13.55
CA GLY A 65 -8.46 8.04 -12.99
C GLY A 65 -8.94 6.98 -11.99
N GLY A 66 -8.09 6.00 -11.65
CA GLY A 66 -8.32 5.09 -10.52
C GLY A 66 -8.15 5.78 -9.16
N ASP A 67 -8.31 5.00 -8.10
CA ASP A 67 -8.13 5.38 -6.69
C ASP A 67 -6.67 5.56 -6.28
N GLY A 68 -5.71 5.00 -7.02
CA GLY A 68 -4.27 5.23 -6.78
C GLY A 68 -3.81 6.66 -7.06
N GLY A 69 -4.70 7.48 -7.64
CA GLY A 69 -4.49 8.92 -7.86
C GLY A 69 -3.44 9.23 -8.91
N GLY A 70 -2.19 9.38 -8.48
CA GLY A 70 -1.08 9.84 -9.30
C GLY A 70 -0.45 8.78 -10.19
N ARG A 71 0.60 9.17 -10.90
CA ARG A 71 1.52 8.22 -11.56
C ARG A 71 2.43 7.59 -10.52
N SER A 72 2.80 6.32 -10.71
CA SER A 72 3.56 5.58 -9.72
C SER A 72 4.99 6.09 -9.51
N GLU A 73 5.44 6.13 -8.26
CA GLU A 73 6.66 6.81 -7.80
C GLU A 73 7.96 6.19 -8.34
N CYS A 74 7.95 4.91 -8.75
CA CYS A 74 9.15 4.23 -9.24
C CYS A 74 9.52 4.59 -10.68
N ASP A 75 8.53 4.79 -11.56
CA ASP A 75 8.74 5.00 -12.99
C ASP A 75 7.96 6.17 -13.60
N ASN A 76 7.12 6.86 -12.82
CA ASN A 76 6.27 7.96 -13.29
C ASN A 76 5.33 7.54 -14.43
N HIS A 77 4.80 6.31 -14.36
CA HIS A 77 3.80 5.78 -15.28
C HIS A 77 2.54 5.32 -14.53
N TYR A 78 1.44 5.22 -15.28
CA TYR A 78 0.27 4.45 -14.86
C TYR A 78 0.48 2.99 -15.29
N HIS A 79 -0.10 2.05 -14.54
CA HIS A 79 -0.02 0.61 -14.81
C HIS A 79 -1.44 0.07 -14.95
N SER A 80 -1.66 -0.92 -15.82
CA SER A 80 -3.00 -1.46 -16.00
C SER A 80 -3.43 -2.27 -14.79
N ASP A 81 -4.73 -2.31 -14.51
CA ASP A 81 -5.31 -3.18 -13.49
C ASP A 81 -5.13 -4.68 -13.79
N ASP A 82 -4.78 -5.01 -15.04
CA ASP A 82 -4.44 -6.37 -15.48
C ASP A 82 -2.94 -6.70 -15.36
N ASP A 83 -2.08 -5.73 -15.01
CA ASP A 83 -0.67 -5.96 -14.70
C ASP A 83 -0.50 -6.32 -13.21
N PRO A 84 0.25 -7.38 -12.84
CA PRO A 84 0.49 -7.74 -11.45
C PRO A 84 1.49 -6.77 -10.79
N VAL A 85 0.99 -5.61 -10.39
CA VAL A 85 1.77 -4.54 -9.75
C VAL A 85 1.27 -4.22 -8.34
N VAL A 86 2.15 -3.68 -7.51
CA VAL A 86 1.86 -3.30 -6.12
C VAL A 86 2.57 -2.01 -5.69
N ALA A 87 2.01 -1.34 -4.69
CA ALA A 87 2.66 -0.37 -3.84
C ALA A 87 3.02 -0.99 -2.48
N LEU A 88 4.06 -0.47 -1.84
CA LEU A 88 4.46 -0.89 -0.50
C LEU A 88 4.40 0.28 0.48
N SER A 89 4.00 0.03 1.72
CA SER A 89 4.13 1.03 2.79
C SER A 89 5.53 1.64 2.84
N THR A 90 5.65 2.93 3.13
CA THR A 90 6.91 3.72 3.16
C THR A 90 8.13 2.96 3.69
N GLY A 91 8.01 2.30 4.85
CA GLY A 91 9.14 1.58 5.45
C GLY A 91 9.61 0.38 4.63
N TRP A 92 8.70 -0.33 3.97
CA TRP A 92 9.01 -1.42 3.04
C TRP A 92 9.42 -0.92 1.66
N PHE A 93 8.84 0.19 1.19
CA PHE A 93 9.29 0.86 -0.03
C PHE A 93 10.76 1.27 0.04
N ASN A 94 11.20 1.68 1.24
CA ASN A 94 12.62 1.83 1.62
C ASN A 94 13.39 2.74 0.66
N HIS A 95 12.90 3.97 0.47
CA HIS A 95 13.50 4.98 -0.40
C HIS A 95 13.78 4.44 -1.82
N LYS A 96 12.75 3.85 -2.45
CA LYS A 96 12.81 3.26 -3.81
C LYS A 96 13.75 2.05 -3.96
N LYS A 97 14.31 1.49 -2.89
CA LYS A 97 15.23 0.32 -3.01
C LYS A 97 14.57 -0.93 -3.58
N ARG A 98 13.24 -1.03 -3.49
CA ARG A 98 12.43 -2.11 -4.06
C ARG A 98 11.79 -1.75 -5.40
N CYS A 99 11.96 -0.53 -5.91
CA CYS A 99 11.36 -0.11 -7.15
C CYS A 99 11.72 -1.02 -8.32
N LEU A 100 10.69 -1.37 -9.09
CA LEU A 100 10.76 -2.23 -10.28
C LEU A 100 11.32 -3.63 -10.02
N LYS A 101 11.48 -4.01 -8.75
CA LYS A 101 11.78 -5.37 -8.33
C LYS A 101 10.48 -6.12 -8.09
N TYR A 102 10.59 -7.44 -8.13
CA TYR A 102 9.48 -8.30 -7.85
C TYR A 102 9.50 -8.74 -6.39
N ILE A 103 8.31 -9.00 -5.87
CA ILE A 103 8.09 -9.68 -4.60
C ILE A 103 7.20 -10.89 -4.85
N ASN A 104 7.33 -11.90 -4.00
CA ASN A 104 6.39 -13.01 -3.94
C ASN A 104 5.33 -12.67 -2.90
N ILE A 105 4.06 -12.78 -3.28
CA ILE A 105 2.91 -12.60 -2.40
C ILE A 105 2.25 -13.96 -2.23
N HIS A 106 2.04 -14.39 -0.99
CA HIS A 106 1.35 -15.60 -0.63
C HIS A 106 0.08 -15.28 0.17
N GLY A 107 -1.07 -15.69 -0.35
CA GLY A 107 -2.39 -15.44 0.21
C GLY A 107 -3.40 -16.41 -0.38
N ASN A 108 -4.48 -16.70 0.35
CA ASN A 108 -5.54 -17.62 -0.11
C ASN A 108 -5.02 -18.99 -0.61
N GLY A 109 -3.94 -19.50 -0.01
CA GLY A 109 -3.29 -20.76 -0.40
C GLY A 109 -2.59 -20.74 -1.77
N LYS A 110 -2.44 -19.56 -2.40
CA LYS A 110 -1.77 -19.36 -3.67
C LYS A 110 -0.61 -18.37 -3.54
N SER A 111 0.23 -18.32 -4.57
CA SER A 111 1.29 -17.35 -4.71
C SER A 111 1.25 -16.64 -6.05
N VAL A 112 1.60 -15.36 -6.03
CA VAL A 112 1.76 -14.53 -7.23
C VAL A 112 3.03 -13.71 -7.10
N LYS A 113 3.71 -13.52 -8.22
CA LYS A 113 4.85 -12.61 -8.33
C LYS A 113 4.34 -11.27 -8.84
N ALA A 114 4.60 -10.20 -8.10
CA ALA A 114 4.15 -8.86 -8.44
C ALA A 114 5.30 -7.84 -8.42
N LYS A 115 5.23 -6.86 -9.30
CA LYS A 115 6.26 -5.80 -9.44
C LYS A 115 5.92 -4.63 -8.54
N VAL A 116 6.89 -4.17 -7.74
CA VAL A 116 6.74 -2.96 -6.93
C VAL A 116 6.89 -1.75 -7.84
N VAL A 117 5.82 -0.96 -7.97
CA VAL A 117 5.78 0.23 -8.83
C VAL A 117 5.60 1.52 -8.04
N ASP A 118 5.10 1.45 -6.81
CA ASP A 118 4.70 2.64 -6.08
C ASP A 118 4.95 2.57 -4.57
N GLU A 119 4.79 3.72 -3.93
CA GLU A 119 4.77 3.86 -2.48
C GLU A 119 3.34 4.05 -1.98
N CYS A 120 2.93 3.25 -1.00
CA CYS A 120 1.76 3.54 -0.18
C CYS A 120 2.20 4.46 0.96
N ASP A 121 2.07 5.78 0.77
CA ASP A 121 2.64 6.78 1.67
C ASP A 121 1.98 6.73 3.06
N SER A 122 2.76 6.30 4.05
CA SER A 122 2.33 6.21 5.45
C SER A 122 2.73 7.45 6.27
N THR A 123 3.43 8.41 5.65
CA THR A 123 3.93 9.63 6.28
C THR A 123 2.98 10.81 6.11
N MET A 124 2.24 10.84 5.00
CA MET A 124 1.38 11.95 4.58
C MET A 124 0.02 11.44 4.04
N GLY A 125 -0.91 12.36 3.83
CA GLY A 125 -2.29 12.08 3.44
C GLY A 125 -3.20 13.27 3.73
N CYS A 126 -4.51 13.12 3.47
CA CYS A 126 -5.52 14.16 3.65
C CYS A 126 -5.20 15.50 2.97
N ASP A 127 -4.54 15.44 1.83
CA ASP A 127 -4.18 16.59 1.01
C ASP A 127 -4.50 16.32 -0.47
N SER A 128 -4.31 17.32 -1.33
CA SER A 128 -4.65 17.21 -2.74
C SER A 128 -3.79 16.22 -3.53
N VAL A 129 -2.60 15.86 -3.02
CA VAL A 129 -1.69 14.92 -3.71
C VAL A 129 -2.18 13.49 -3.50
N HIS A 130 -2.69 13.20 -2.31
CA HIS A 130 -3.23 11.90 -1.93
C HIS A 130 -4.75 11.80 -2.14
N ASP A 131 -5.32 12.67 -2.98
CA ASP A 131 -6.77 12.82 -3.20
C ASP A 131 -7.61 12.85 -1.90
N TYR A 132 -7.04 13.44 -0.84
CA TYR A 132 -7.63 13.50 0.51
C TYR A 132 -7.93 12.15 1.16
N GLN A 133 -7.30 11.07 0.71
CA GLN A 133 -7.27 9.77 1.39
C GLN A 133 -6.36 9.82 2.62
N PRO A 134 -6.62 9.02 3.66
CA PRO A 134 -5.79 8.98 4.85
C PRO A 134 -4.39 8.41 4.57
N PRO A 135 -3.41 8.70 5.43
CA PRO A 135 -2.10 8.05 5.36
C PRO A 135 -2.24 6.52 5.38
N CYS A 136 -1.44 5.86 4.55
CA CYS A 136 -1.41 4.42 4.47
C CYS A 136 -0.95 3.80 5.81
N PRO A 137 -1.51 2.67 6.25
CA PRO A 137 -0.92 1.89 7.33
C PRO A 137 0.48 1.41 6.97
N ASN A 138 1.27 1.04 7.97
CA ASN A 138 2.69 0.74 7.78
C ASN A 138 3.01 -0.71 7.42
N ASN A 139 1.98 -1.53 7.21
CA ASN A 139 2.09 -2.97 6.95
C ASN A 139 1.23 -3.41 5.75
N ILE A 140 1.08 -2.52 4.77
CA ILE A 140 0.27 -2.71 3.57
C ILE A 140 1.14 -3.11 2.36
N VAL A 141 0.64 -4.09 1.62
CA VAL A 141 0.95 -4.32 0.21
C VAL A 141 -0.32 -3.93 -0.55
N ASP A 142 -0.26 -2.85 -1.30
CA ASP A 142 -1.44 -2.33 -1.98
C ASP A 142 -1.42 -2.77 -3.44
N ALA A 143 -2.44 -3.50 -3.89
CA ALA A 143 -2.29 -4.36 -5.05
C ALA A 143 -3.36 -4.18 -6.12
N SER A 144 -2.90 -4.26 -7.37
CA SER A 144 -3.75 -4.27 -8.56
C SER A 144 -4.75 -5.42 -8.57
N LYS A 145 -5.85 -5.25 -9.32
CA LYS A 145 -6.89 -6.26 -9.53
C LYS A 145 -6.29 -7.59 -10.04
N ALA A 146 -5.24 -7.54 -10.86
CA ALA A 146 -4.50 -8.71 -11.34
C ALA A 146 -3.91 -9.59 -10.23
N VAL A 147 -3.34 -8.98 -9.19
CA VAL A 147 -2.77 -9.71 -8.04
C VAL A 147 -3.86 -10.47 -7.29
N TRP A 148 -5.00 -9.82 -7.04
CA TRP A 148 -6.15 -10.44 -6.39
C TRP A 148 -6.73 -11.60 -7.21
N LYS A 149 -6.89 -11.41 -8.53
CA LYS A 149 -7.29 -12.48 -9.47
C LYS A 149 -6.33 -13.66 -9.43
N ALA A 150 -5.02 -13.41 -9.44
CA ALA A 150 -3.99 -14.46 -9.44
C ALA A 150 -3.95 -15.26 -8.13
N LEU A 151 -4.21 -14.60 -7.00
CA LEU A 151 -4.42 -15.26 -5.69
C LEU A 151 -5.75 -16.03 -5.63
N GLY A 152 -6.59 -15.95 -6.67
CA GLY A 152 -7.84 -16.68 -6.77
C GLY A 152 -8.87 -16.28 -5.72
N VAL A 153 -8.79 -15.05 -5.21
CA VAL A 153 -9.77 -14.53 -4.26
C VAL A 153 -11.03 -14.15 -5.05
N PRO A 154 -12.22 -14.64 -4.67
CA PRO A 154 -13.48 -14.22 -5.28
C PRO A 154 -13.65 -12.69 -5.19
N LYS A 155 -14.21 -12.07 -6.24
CA LYS A 155 -14.34 -10.61 -6.29
C LYS A 155 -15.14 -10.03 -5.13
N ASP A 156 -16.13 -10.77 -4.64
CA ASP A 156 -16.98 -10.36 -3.51
C ASP A 156 -16.21 -10.33 -2.17
N ASP A 157 -15.03 -10.96 -2.12
CA ASP A 157 -14.14 -10.99 -0.96
C ASP A 157 -12.93 -10.04 -1.13
N TRP A 158 -12.94 -9.19 -2.16
CA TRP A 158 -11.91 -8.17 -2.34
C TRP A 158 -12.11 -7.02 -1.34
N GLY A 159 -11.00 -6.42 -0.91
CA GLY A 159 -10.98 -5.37 0.11
C GLY A 159 -9.67 -5.46 0.88
N GLU A 160 -9.66 -6.25 1.95
CA GLU A 160 -8.47 -6.48 2.77
C GLU A 160 -8.28 -7.98 3.07
N MET A 161 -7.06 -8.49 2.91
CA MET A 161 -6.72 -9.87 3.26
C MET A 161 -5.35 -9.96 3.94
N ASP A 162 -5.22 -10.79 4.98
CA ASP A 162 -3.92 -11.12 5.58
C ASP A 162 -3.09 -11.97 4.60
N ILE A 163 -1.85 -11.55 4.34
CA ILE A 163 -0.91 -12.21 3.43
C ILE A 163 0.47 -12.33 4.06
N TYR A 164 1.33 -13.10 3.38
CA TYR A 164 2.76 -13.09 3.58
C TYR A 164 3.46 -12.67 2.29
N TRP A 165 4.57 -11.94 2.39
CA TRP A 165 5.39 -11.61 1.24
C TRP A 165 6.88 -11.74 1.52
N SER A 166 7.65 -11.88 0.46
CA SER A 166 9.12 -11.88 0.50
C SER A 166 9.70 -11.21 -0.75
N ASP A 167 10.90 -10.66 -0.61
CA ASP A 167 11.69 -10.23 -1.77
C ASP A 167 11.97 -11.46 -2.66
N THR A 168 11.97 -11.28 -3.98
CA THR A 168 12.44 -12.33 -4.89
C THR A 168 13.96 -12.27 -4.97
N ASP A 169 14.63 -13.40 -4.75
CA ASP A 169 16.07 -13.54 -4.96
C ASP A 169 16.48 -13.22 -6.42
#